data_AF-A0AAV9HS68-F1
#
_entry.id   AF-A0AAV9HS68-F1
#
_cell.length_a   1.000
_cell.length_b   1.000
_cell.length_c   1.000
_cell.angle_alpha   90.00
_cell.angle_beta   90.00
_cell.angle_gamma   90.00
#
_symmetry.space_group_name_H-M   'P 1'
#
loop_
_entity.id
_entity.type
_entity.pdbx_description
1 polymer ?
#
loop_
_entity_poly.entity_id
_entity_poly.type
_entity_poly.pdbx_seq_one_letter_code
_entity_poly.pdbx_strand_id
1 'polypeptide(L)'
;MSSSENPPTPGDSLTAMRSRFFSEALASFQASSSKFRVISTAGPTIALRTPGSRVQDEHSPSPAIPPSHRPRSLVVLDSSFNPPTNAHLRMASSAIFDTIDRSPPDLLYPHSRNVRLLLVLSINNADKAPKPAGFHERLSMMWSFARDVQQSLSVGQPGGEIGAEGLIVDIALSTLPYFHGKSQAIAEDEFYQGTEEAADQGRGQTEQVILAGYDTLIRIFDPKYYHSEEGNGMRKALGPMFDRATLRVTMRTNDQWGDATEQRQYLKSLFKPDQLKKVGADGSWESKIELVDGPTLTENVVSSTYAREAAKEGDYEKLKKLVPPRVRECLEGMGIYRD
;
A
#
# COMPACT_ATOMS: atom_id res chain seq x y z
N MET A 1 38.50 -33.66 -3.20
CA MET A 1 38.24 -32.36 -3.86
C MET A 1 37.27 -31.61 -2.96
N SER A 2 37.80 -30.69 -2.16
CA SER A 2 36.99 -29.88 -1.24
C SER A 2 36.38 -28.76 -2.06
N SER A 3 35.05 -28.77 -2.23
CA SER A 3 34.31 -27.67 -2.83
C SER A 3 34.47 -26.46 -1.91
N SER A 4 35.30 -25.49 -2.32
CA SER A 4 35.32 -24.19 -1.65
C SER A 4 34.05 -23.46 -2.04
N GLU A 5 33.03 -23.51 -1.18
CA GLU A 5 31.94 -22.55 -1.27
C GLU A 5 32.53 -21.16 -1.07
N ASN A 6 32.42 -20.33 -2.10
CA ASN A 6 32.77 -18.92 -1.99
C ASN A 6 31.93 -18.30 -0.86
N PRO A 7 32.51 -17.42 -0.01
CA PRO A 7 31.74 -16.77 1.03
C PRO A 7 30.57 -15.99 0.40
N PRO A 8 29.38 -16.01 1.02
CA PRO A 8 28.20 -15.32 0.50
C PRO A 8 28.51 -13.83 0.32
N THR A 9 28.07 -13.25 -0.78
CA THR A 9 28.26 -11.82 -1.00
C THR A 9 27.42 -11.03 0.02
N PRO A 10 27.77 -9.78 0.35
CA PRO A 10 26.98 -8.96 1.26
C PRO A 10 25.49 -8.84 0.88
N GLY A 11 25.18 -8.87 -0.43
CA GLY A 11 23.81 -8.85 -0.96
C GLY A 11 23.03 -10.14 -0.67
N ASP A 12 23.69 -11.29 -0.69
CA ASP A 12 23.08 -12.60 -0.37
C ASP A 12 22.68 -12.66 1.11
N SER A 13 23.52 -12.10 1.98
CA SER A 13 23.27 -12.03 3.43
C SER A 13 22.04 -11.18 3.78
N LEU A 14 21.90 -10.00 3.15
CA LEU A 14 20.75 -9.11 3.36
C LEU A 14 19.43 -9.69 2.83
N THR A 15 19.49 -10.41 1.71
CA THR A 15 18.32 -11.07 1.12
C THR A 15 17.84 -12.23 1.97
N ALA A 16 18.77 -13.08 2.44
CA ALA A 16 18.47 -14.19 3.34
C ALA A 16 17.89 -13.70 4.68
N MET A 17 18.44 -12.63 5.25
CA MET A 17 17.96 -12.05 6.50
C MET A 17 16.53 -11.49 6.36
N ARG A 18 16.23 -10.75 5.28
CA ARG A 18 14.87 -10.27 4.98
C ARG A 18 13.89 -11.42 4.82
N SER A 19 14.27 -12.43 4.03
CA SER A 19 13.45 -13.61 3.79
C SER A 19 13.12 -14.35 5.09
N ARG A 20 14.10 -14.55 5.97
CA ARG A 20 13.91 -15.19 7.27
C ARG A 20 12.94 -14.41 8.15
N PHE A 21 13.17 -13.11 8.33
CA PHE A 21 12.30 -12.26 9.16
C PHE A 21 10.84 -12.34 8.70
N PHE A 22 10.59 -12.18 7.39
CA PHE A 22 9.22 -12.21 6.87
C PHE A 22 8.60 -13.61 6.85
N SER A 23 9.40 -14.67 6.75
CA SER A 23 8.93 -16.04 6.89
C SER A 23 8.44 -16.31 8.33
N GLU A 24 9.21 -15.90 9.34
CA GLU A 24 8.84 -16.03 10.75
C GLU A 24 7.59 -15.18 11.09
N ALA A 25 7.54 -13.94 10.59
CA ALA A 25 6.38 -13.06 10.78
C ALA A 25 5.11 -13.61 10.11
N LEU A 26 5.23 -14.16 8.90
CA LEU A 26 4.12 -14.80 8.19
C LEU A 26 3.62 -16.04 8.93
N ALA A 27 4.52 -16.92 9.38
CA ALA A 27 4.17 -18.10 10.16
C ALA A 27 3.44 -17.73 11.46
N SER A 28 3.93 -16.71 12.17
CA SER A 28 3.29 -16.17 13.37
C SER A 28 1.89 -15.60 13.10
N PHE A 29 1.69 -14.95 11.94
CA PHE A 29 0.36 -14.47 11.54
C PHE A 29 -0.58 -15.64 11.20
N GLN A 30 -0.12 -16.62 10.42
CA GLN A 30 -0.91 -17.78 10.01
C GLN A 30 -1.28 -18.70 11.19
N ALA A 31 -0.43 -18.79 12.21
CA ALA A 31 -0.72 -19.51 13.45
C ALA A 31 -1.69 -18.76 14.36
N SER A 32 -2.00 -17.49 14.07
CA SER A 32 -2.94 -16.68 14.84
C SER A 32 -4.36 -16.73 14.28
N SER A 33 -5.35 -16.37 15.10
CA SER A 33 -6.74 -16.15 14.65
C SER A 33 -6.96 -14.76 14.03
N SER A 34 -5.93 -13.91 13.98
CA SER A 34 -6.07 -12.51 13.59
C SER A 34 -6.46 -12.36 12.12
N LYS A 35 -7.36 -11.43 11.83
CA LYS A 35 -7.78 -11.12 10.46
C LYS A 35 -6.90 -10.08 9.79
N PHE A 36 -6.22 -9.26 10.57
CA PHE A 36 -5.28 -8.23 10.17
C PHE A 36 -4.14 -8.15 11.19
N ARG A 37 -2.93 -7.82 10.75
CA ARG A 37 -1.79 -7.57 11.66
C ARG A 37 -0.72 -6.75 10.94
N VAL A 38 -0.26 -5.68 11.58
CA VAL A 38 0.99 -5.01 11.18
C VAL A 38 2.17 -5.86 11.65
N ILE A 39 3.04 -6.25 10.72
CA ILE A 39 4.16 -7.16 10.98
C ILE A 39 5.53 -6.47 10.94
N SER A 40 5.60 -5.29 10.34
CA SER A 40 6.85 -4.54 10.22
C SER A 40 6.56 -3.05 10.04
N THR A 41 7.43 -2.21 10.59
CA THR A 41 7.38 -0.76 10.44
C THR A 41 8.72 -0.23 9.92
N ALA A 42 8.69 0.43 8.78
CA ALA A 42 9.82 1.17 8.21
C ALA A 42 9.77 2.62 8.70
N GLY A 43 10.60 2.95 9.69
CA GLY A 43 10.71 4.30 10.27
C GLY A 43 11.57 5.27 9.44
N PRO A 44 11.69 6.54 9.87
CA PRO A 44 12.51 7.58 9.25
C PRO A 44 14.00 7.23 9.25
N THR A 45 14.70 7.48 8.14
CA THR A 45 16.18 7.40 8.08
C THR A 45 16.88 8.38 9.04
N ILE A 46 16.25 9.49 9.42
CA ILE A 46 16.89 10.55 10.24
C ILE A 46 17.07 10.16 11.72
N ALA A 47 16.32 9.18 12.23
CA ALA A 47 16.54 8.64 13.59
C ALA A 47 17.92 7.95 13.75
N LEU A 48 18.68 7.82 12.66
CA LEU A 48 20.03 7.25 12.60
C LEU A 48 21.15 8.23 12.94
N ARG A 49 20.86 9.52 13.21
CA ARG A 49 21.87 10.56 13.45
C ARG A 49 21.97 11.04 14.89
N THR A 50 21.32 10.38 15.85
CA THR A 50 21.54 10.68 17.28
C THR A 50 22.81 9.96 17.76
N PRO A 51 23.80 10.67 18.35
CA PRO A 51 24.98 10.03 18.91
C PRO A 51 24.58 9.05 20.02
N GLY A 52 24.78 7.75 19.81
CA GLY A 52 24.48 6.69 20.78
C GLY A 52 23.30 5.78 20.43
N SER A 53 22.47 6.10 19.44
CA SER A 53 21.46 5.16 18.93
C SER A 53 22.11 4.16 17.97
N ARG A 54 21.81 2.86 18.11
CA ARG A 54 22.14 1.84 17.11
C ARG A 54 21.60 2.31 15.76
N VAL A 55 22.48 2.49 14.78
CA VAL A 55 22.08 2.72 13.39
C VAL A 55 21.21 1.54 12.97
N GLN A 56 19.89 1.73 12.85
CA GLN A 56 19.06 0.77 12.11
C GLN A 56 19.55 0.79 10.67
N ASP A 57 20.08 -0.35 10.23
CA ASP A 57 20.43 -0.55 8.84
C ASP A 57 19.15 -0.45 7.99
N GLU A 58 19.09 0.51 7.06
CA GLU A 58 17.94 0.73 6.17
C GLU A 58 17.52 -0.56 5.43
N HIS A 59 18.46 -1.49 5.26
CA HIS A 59 18.28 -2.74 4.55
C HIS A 59 17.64 -3.84 5.41
N SER A 60 17.60 -3.68 6.74
CA SER A 60 17.10 -4.68 7.68
C SER A 60 15.64 -4.40 8.08
N PRO A 61 14.71 -5.35 7.91
CA PRO A 61 13.34 -5.19 8.35
C PRO A 61 13.28 -5.11 9.87
N SER A 62 12.37 -4.27 10.37
CA SER A 62 12.17 -4.07 11.81
C SER A 62 10.81 -4.61 12.24
N PRO A 63 10.65 -5.09 13.48
CA PRO A 63 9.33 -5.40 14.05
C PRO A 63 8.35 -4.23 13.91
N ALA A 64 7.06 -4.53 13.96
CA ALA A 64 6.01 -3.51 13.96
C ALA A 64 6.14 -2.60 15.19
N ILE A 65 6.02 -1.29 14.99
CA ILE A 65 6.10 -0.27 16.05
C ILE A 65 4.82 0.56 16.04
N PRO A 66 3.93 0.38 17.03
CA PRO A 66 2.75 1.21 17.18
C PRO A 66 3.11 2.70 17.23
N PRO A 67 2.28 3.61 16.70
CA PRO A 67 2.50 5.03 16.84
C PRO A 67 2.36 5.46 18.31
N SER A 68 3.09 6.51 18.72
CA SER A 68 2.89 7.07 20.05
C SER A 68 1.52 7.74 20.22
N HIS A 69 0.95 8.26 19.13
CA HIS A 69 -0.36 8.89 19.07
C HIS A 69 -1.13 8.40 17.84
N ARG A 70 -2.46 8.36 17.93
CA ARG A 70 -3.32 7.97 16.81
C ARG A 70 -3.02 8.82 15.56
N PRO A 71 -2.71 8.22 14.40
CA PRO A 71 -2.52 8.99 13.17
C PRO A 71 -3.85 9.61 12.73
N ARG A 72 -3.80 10.82 12.14
CA ARG A 72 -5.00 11.45 11.57
C ARG A 72 -5.43 10.74 10.31
N SER A 73 -4.47 10.42 9.44
CA SER A 73 -4.74 9.79 8.15
C SER A 73 -3.83 8.58 7.94
N LEU A 74 -4.43 7.51 7.45
CA LEU A 74 -3.75 6.30 7.04
C LEU A 74 -3.98 6.09 5.54
N VAL A 75 -2.93 6.28 4.76
CA VAL A 75 -2.95 5.98 3.32
C VAL A 75 -2.78 4.47 3.18
N VAL A 76 -3.77 3.78 2.61
CA VAL A 76 -3.79 2.31 2.54
C VAL A 76 -3.59 1.87 1.09
N LEU A 77 -2.49 1.17 0.82
CA LEU A 77 -2.23 0.53 -0.47
C LEU A 77 -2.31 -1.00 -0.31
N ASP A 78 -3.41 -1.57 -0.78
CA ASP A 78 -3.63 -3.02 -0.84
C ASP A 78 -3.36 -3.54 -2.26
N SER A 79 -2.38 -4.42 -2.40
CA SER A 79 -2.00 -5.00 -3.69
C SER A 79 -1.39 -6.38 -3.50
N SER A 80 -1.23 -7.11 -4.61
CA SER A 80 -0.48 -8.37 -4.57
C SER A 80 1.03 -8.16 -4.47
N PHE A 81 1.55 -6.97 -4.78
CA PHE A 81 2.97 -6.64 -4.70
C PHE A 81 3.87 -7.71 -5.35
N ASN A 82 3.59 -8.09 -6.60
CA ASN A 82 4.18 -9.25 -7.26
C ASN A 82 4.82 -8.94 -8.64
N PRO A 83 5.80 -8.04 -8.75
CA PRO A 83 6.37 -7.16 -7.71
C PRO A 83 5.60 -5.82 -7.55
N PRO A 84 5.88 -5.00 -6.51
CA PRO A 84 5.58 -3.57 -6.54
C PRO A 84 6.21 -2.90 -7.77
N THR A 85 5.61 -1.83 -8.28
CA THR A 85 6.03 -1.17 -9.53
C THR A 85 6.06 0.34 -9.41
N ASN A 86 6.60 1.04 -10.41
CA ASN A 86 6.59 2.50 -10.45
C ASN A 86 5.17 3.09 -10.47
N ALA A 87 4.17 2.34 -10.96
CA ALA A 87 2.77 2.72 -10.83
C ALA A 87 2.32 2.76 -9.36
N HIS A 88 2.69 1.73 -8.57
CA HIS A 88 2.41 1.71 -7.14
C HIS A 88 3.12 2.86 -6.41
N LEU A 89 4.38 3.15 -6.78
CA LEU A 89 5.16 4.26 -6.21
C LEU A 89 4.45 5.60 -6.44
N ARG A 90 4.04 5.88 -7.68
CA ARG A 90 3.32 7.12 -8.03
C ARG A 90 1.98 7.23 -7.29
N MET A 91 1.23 6.14 -7.20
CA MET A 91 -0.03 6.11 -6.44
C MET A 91 0.19 6.47 -4.97
N ALA A 92 1.15 5.82 -4.32
CA ALA A 92 1.45 6.06 -2.91
C ALA A 92 1.97 7.49 -2.68
N SER A 93 3.01 7.90 -3.42
CA SER A 93 3.67 9.19 -3.19
C SER A 93 2.73 10.37 -3.45
N SER A 94 1.95 10.36 -4.55
CA SER A 94 0.99 11.44 -4.82
C SER A 94 -0.13 11.51 -3.77
N ALA A 95 -0.65 10.37 -3.32
CA ALA A 95 -1.66 10.35 -2.27
C ALA A 95 -1.12 10.90 -0.95
N ILE A 96 0.12 10.56 -0.60
CA ILE A 96 0.77 11.05 0.63
C ILE A 96 0.99 12.56 0.54
N PHE A 97 1.51 13.07 -0.58
CA PHE A 97 1.68 14.52 -0.78
C PHE A 97 0.35 15.26 -0.63
N ASP A 98 -0.69 14.84 -1.33
CA ASP A 98 -2.01 15.49 -1.24
C ASP A 98 -2.63 15.38 0.15
N THR A 99 -2.39 14.27 0.86
CA THR A 99 -2.89 14.10 2.24
C THR A 99 -2.17 15.03 3.21
N ILE A 100 -0.85 15.20 3.05
CA ILE A 100 -0.06 16.14 3.85
C ILE A 100 -0.46 17.57 3.55
N ASP A 101 -0.61 17.93 2.27
CA ASP A 101 -0.98 19.28 1.82
C ASP A 101 -2.38 19.71 2.31
N ARG A 102 -3.34 18.77 2.28
CA ARG A 102 -4.71 19.02 2.78
C ARG A 102 -4.83 18.96 4.30
N SER A 103 -3.81 18.47 5.01
CA SER A 103 -3.86 18.37 6.46
C SER A 103 -3.78 19.76 7.10
N PRO A 104 -4.70 20.12 8.01
CA PRO A 104 -4.59 21.40 8.70
C PRO A 104 -3.31 21.41 9.56
N PRO A 105 -2.65 22.58 9.68
CA PRO A 105 -1.49 22.73 10.55
C PRO A 105 -1.77 22.18 11.95
N ASP A 106 -1.01 21.17 12.36
CA ASP A 106 -1.07 20.68 13.73
C ASP A 106 -0.05 21.45 14.56
N LEU A 107 -0.54 22.32 15.44
CA LEU A 107 0.32 23.14 16.30
C LEU A 107 1.09 22.31 17.34
N LEU A 108 0.72 21.03 17.55
CA LEU A 108 1.33 20.15 18.54
C LEU A 108 2.32 19.12 17.94
N TYR A 109 2.19 18.79 16.65
CA TYR A 109 3.00 17.73 16.02
C TYR A 109 3.37 18.03 14.57
N PRO A 110 4.57 17.67 14.10
CA PRO A 110 4.92 17.81 12.69
C PRO A 110 4.02 16.95 11.79
N HIS A 111 3.68 17.49 10.61
CA HIS A 111 2.76 16.86 9.64
C HIS A 111 3.13 15.41 9.28
N SER A 112 4.42 15.09 9.23
CA SER A 112 4.93 13.74 8.93
C SER A 112 4.55 12.67 9.97
N ARG A 113 4.10 13.06 11.16
CA ARG A 113 3.59 12.12 12.19
C ARG A 113 2.09 11.89 12.13
N ASN A 114 1.36 12.75 11.42
CA ASN A 114 -0.10 12.65 11.28
C ASN A 114 -0.54 11.74 10.13
N VAL A 115 0.36 11.46 9.18
CA VAL A 115 0.12 10.60 8.02
C VAL A 115 1.03 9.38 8.07
N ARG A 116 0.45 8.19 7.92
CA ARG A 116 1.20 6.94 7.71
C ARG A 116 0.79 6.28 6.41
N LEU A 117 1.71 5.55 5.79
CA LEU A 117 1.41 4.64 4.69
C LEU A 117 1.30 3.22 5.23
N LEU A 118 0.22 2.52 4.91
CA LEU A 118 0.02 1.11 5.21
C LEU A 118 0.01 0.30 3.91
N LEU A 119 0.99 -0.59 3.76
CA LEU A 119 1.06 -1.57 2.69
C LEU A 119 0.40 -2.89 3.15
N VAL A 120 -0.67 -3.31 2.48
CA VAL A 120 -1.43 -4.50 2.88
C VAL A 120 -1.27 -5.63 1.87
N LEU A 121 -0.81 -6.80 2.33
CA LEU A 121 -0.80 -8.02 1.54
C LEU A 121 -1.87 -8.98 2.02
N SER A 122 -2.86 -9.21 1.17
CA SER A 122 -3.93 -10.17 1.44
C SER A 122 -3.48 -11.61 1.11
N ILE A 123 -3.48 -12.51 2.10
CA ILE A 123 -3.06 -13.91 1.92
C ILE A 123 -4.17 -14.79 1.34
N ASN A 124 -5.43 -14.44 1.57
CA ASN A 124 -6.61 -15.09 0.99
C ASN A 124 -7.29 -14.17 -0.03
N ASN A 125 -6.58 -13.84 -1.12
CA ASN A 125 -7.16 -12.98 -2.15
C ASN A 125 -8.18 -13.77 -2.98
N ALA A 126 -9.42 -13.27 -3.08
CA ALA A 126 -10.57 -13.99 -3.66
C ALA A 126 -10.40 -14.39 -5.14
N ASP A 127 -9.55 -13.69 -5.90
CA ASP A 127 -9.54 -13.77 -7.37
C ASP A 127 -8.23 -14.30 -8.00
N LYS A 128 -7.25 -14.82 -7.22
CA LYS A 128 -5.89 -15.11 -7.78
C LYS A 128 -5.44 -16.57 -7.64
N ALA A 129 -5.10 -17.16 -8.79
CA ALA A 129 -4.44 -18.45 -9.02
C ALA A 129 -2.98 -18.49 -8.43
N PRO A 130 -2.21 -19.60 -8.55
CA PRO A 130 -0.85 -19.70 -8.03
C PRO A 130 0.01 -18.52 -8.48
N LYS A 131 0.76 -17.93 -7.55
CA LYS A 131 1.52 -16.70 -7.78
C LYS A 131 3.00 -17.04 -7.87
N PRO A 132 3.73 -16.47 -8.85
CA PRO A 132 5.12 -16.86 -9.14
C PRO A 132 6.13 -16.53 -8.04
N ALA A 133 5.88 -15.56 -7.16
CA ALA A 133 6.69 -15.34 -5.95
C ALA A 133 5.89 -15.75 -4.71
N GLY A 134 6.55 -16.35 -3.72
CA GLY A 134 6.01 -16.66 -2.40
C GLY A 134 5.66 -15.40 -1.58
N PHE A 135 4.92 -15.57 -0.49
CA PHE A 135 4.52 -14.42 0.34
C PHE A 135 5.71 -13.72 1.00
N HIS A 136 6.71 -14.47 1.48
CA HIS A 136 7.90 -13.88 2.11
C HIS A 136 8.73 -13.04 1.12
N GLU A 137 8.88 -13.49 -0.12
CA GLU A 137 9.53 -12.70 -1.20
C GLU A 137 8.77 -11.41 -1.48
N ARG A 138 7.43 -11.47 -1.53
CA ARG A 138 6.60 -10.27 -1.70
C ARG A 138 6.72 -9.29 -0.55
N LEU A 139 6.80 -9.79 0.69
CA LEU A 139 7.05 -8.95 1.86
C LEU A 139 8.45 -8.32 1.83
N SER A 140 9.48 -9.06 1.39
CA SER A 140 10.82 -8.51 1.17
C SER A 140 10.83 -7.39 0.11
N MET A 141 10.06 -7.55 -0.96
CA MET A 141 9.86 -6.49 -1.95
C MET A 141 9.05 -5.31 -1.39
N MET A 142 8.04 -5.55 -0.55
CA MET A 142 7.27 -4.49 0.12
C MET A 142 8.14 -3.67 1.06
N TRP A 143 9.09 -4.28 1.78
CA TRP A 143 10.09 -3.55 2.57
C TRP A 143 10.95 -2.64 1.70
N SER A 144 11.46 -3.18 0.59
CA SER A 144 12.26 -2.40 -0.36
C SER A 144 11.45 -1.26 -0.96
N PHE A 145 10.19 -1.53 -1.32
CA PHE A 145 9.24 -0.54 -1.82
C PHE A 145 8.93 0.56 -0.80
N ALA A 146 8.78 0.22 0.49
CA ALA A 146 8.60 1.21 1.55
C ALA A 146 9.76 2.22 1.58
N ARG A 147 11.00 1.74 1.41
CA ARG A 147 12.20 2.60 1.33
C ARG A 147 12.23 3.45 0.06
N ASP A 148 11.84 2.88 -1.08
CA ASP A 148 11.70 3.65 -2.33
C ASP A 148 10.64 4.76 -2.20
N VAL A 149 9.51 4.51 -1.52
CA VAL A 149 8.50 5.56 -1.23
C VAL A 149 9.10 6.67 -0.39
N GLN A 150 9.73 6.34 0.75
CA GLN A 150 10.37 7.34 1.63
C GLN A 150 11.43 8.19 0.89
N GLN A 151 12.25 7.54 0.05
CA GLN A 151 13.25 8.22 -0.76
C GLN A 151 12.60 9.15 -1.80
N SER A 152 11.52 8.71 -2.47
CA SER A 152 10.83 9.53 -3.48
C SER A 152 10.28 10.83 -2.91
N LEU A 153 9.90 10.83 -1.62
CA LEU A 153 9.37 12.01 -0.94
C LEU A 153 10.48 12.94 -0.43
N SER A 154 11.72 12.46 -0.34
CA SER A 154 12.87 13.24 0.15
C SER A 154 13.58 14.03 -0.95
N VAL A 155 13.47 13.63 -2.22
CA VAL A 155 14.27 14.16 -3.35
C VAL A 155 13.58 15.33 -4.09
N GLY A 156 12.35 15.72 -3.70
CA GLY A 156 11.48 16.58 -4.50
C GLY A 156 11.45 18.10 -4.22
N GLN A 157 12.34 18.68 -3.41
CA GLN A 157 12.21 20.09 -2.97
C GLN A 157 13.48 20.93 -3.16
N PRO A 158 13.52 21.87 -4.12
CA PRO A 158 14.35 23.06 -4.05
C PRO A 158 13.61 24.14 -3.25
N GLY A 159 13.95 24.31 -1.97
CA GLY A 159 13.59 25.50 -1.19
C GLY A 159 12.33 25.47 -0.31
N GLY A 160 11.80 24.32 0.10
CA GLY A 160 10.64 24.26 1.01
C GLY A 160 10.74 23.15 2.07
N GLU A 161 10.74 23.54 3.34
CA GLU A 161 10.78 22.69 4.55
C GLU A 161 9.49 21.86 4.81
N ILE A 162 8.70 21.53 3.78
CA ILE A 162 7.43 20.79 3.98
C ILE A 162 7.62 19.29 3.74
N GLY A 163 7.84 18.57 4.85
CA GLY A 163 6.74 17.79 5.43
C GLY A 163 6.72 16.28 5.25
N ALA A 164 7.60 15.68 4.44
CA ALA A 164 7.67 14.22 4.26
C ALA A 164 8.94 13.56 4.83
N GLU A 165 9.87 14.35 5.39
CA GLU A 165 10.95 13.83 6.20
C GLU A 165 10.34 13.04 7.38
N GLY A 166 10.54 11.73 7.33
CA GLY A 166 10.07 10.81 8.35
C GLY A 166 8.68 10.24 8.18
N LEU A 167 8.19 10.11 6.93
CA LEU A 167 7.08 9.19 6.66
C LEU A 167 7.36 7.82 7.29
N ILE A 168 6.41 7.33 8.07
CA ILE A 168 6.41 5.96 8.57
C ILE A 168 5.58 5.08 7.62
N VAL A 169 6.17 3.95 7.21
CA VAL A 169 5.49 2.96 6.37
C VAL A 169 5.31 1.67 7.14
N ASP A 170 4.08 1.25 7.33
CA ASP A 170 3.70 -0.01 7.96
C ASP A 170 3.45 -1.08 6.90
N ILE A 171 3.83 -2.32 7.19
CA ILE A 171 3.58 -3.50 6.36
C ILE A 171 2.68 -4.45 7.15
N ALA A 172 1.54 -4.80 6.56
CA ALA A 172 0.55 -5.67 7.20
C ALA A 172 0.11 -6.84 6.33
N LEU A 173 -0.37 -7.86 7.02
CA LEU A 173 -1.03 -9.03 6.44
C LEU A 173 -2.53 -8.97 6.73
N SER A 174 -3.33 -9.49 5.79
CA SER A 174 -4.75 -9.70 6.02
C SER A 174 -5.25 -11.01 5.43
N THR A 175 -6.22 -11.63 6.11
CA THR A 175 -6.99 -12.78 5.60
C THR A 175 -8.28 -12.36 4.92
N LEU A 176 -8.67 -11.08 5.02
CA LEU A 176 -9.93 -10.58 4.49
C LEU A 176 -9.80 -10.35 2.99
N PRO A 177 -10.79 -10.72 2.17
CA PRO A 177 -10.70 -10.57 0.73
C PRO A 177 -11.04 -9.16 0.24
N TYR A 178 -12.00 -8.49 0.88
CA TYR A 178 -12.61 -7.25 0.40
C TYR A 178 -12.17 -6.00 1.18
N PHE A 179 -12.19 -4.85 0.51
CA PHE A 179 -11.76 -3.56 1.08
C PHE A 179 -12.54 -3.14 2.33
N HIS A 180 -13.87 -3.32 2.35
CA HIS A 180 -14.67 -2.95 3.52
C HIS A 180 -14.28 -3.74 4.77
N GLY A 181 -14.05 -5.04 4.63
CA GLY A 181 -13.59 -5.88 5.74
C GLY A 181 -12.20 -5.48 6.22
N LYS A 182 -11.27 -5.19 5.30
CA LYS A 182 -9.92 -4.71 5.66
C LYS A 182 -10.00 -3.36 6.36
N SER A 183 -10.79 -2.43 5.84
CA SER A 183 -11.00 -1.11 6.42
C SER A 183 -11.53 -1.19 7.85
N GLN A 184 -12.51 -2.08 8.08
CA GLN A 184 -13.03 -2.34 9.42
C GLN A 184 -11.95 -2.94 10.33
N ALA A 185 -11.25 -3.98 9.89
CA ALA A 185 -10.20 -4.61 10.70
C ALA A 185 -9.06 -3.65 11.06
N ILE A 186 -8.67 -2.75 10.14
CA ILE A 186 -7.69 -1.69 10.42
C ILE A 186 -8.22 -0.70 11.47
N ALA A 187 -9.50 -0.32 11.39
CA ALA A 187 -10.11 0.64 12.30
C ALA A 187 -10.29 0.09 13.71
N GLU A 188 -10.49 -1.21 13.85
CA GLU A 188 -10.65 -1.92 15.13
C GLU A 188 -9.31 -2.36 15.75
N ASP A 189 -8.21 -2.34 14.98
CA ASP A 189 -6.90 -2.79 15.46
C ASP A 189 -6.31 -1.80 16.48
N GLU A 190 -5.90 -2.33 17.63
CA GLU A 190 -5.28 -1.55 18.71
C GLU A 190 -3.96 -0.90 18.30
N PHE A 191 -3.28 -1.44 17.27
CA PHE A 191 -2.01 -0.93 16.77
C PHE A 191 -2.06 0.55 16.42
N TYR A 192 -3.20 1.08 15.95
CA TYR A 192 -3.33 2.48 15.55
C TYR A 192 -3.93 3.41 16.61
N GLN A 193 -4.28 2.91 17.80
CA GLN A 193 -4.91 3.72 18.85
C GLN A 193 -3.92 4.70 19.53
N GLY A 194 -2.62 4.52 19.32
CA GLY A 194 -1.59 5.30 20.01
C GLY A 194 -1.24 4.68 21.38
N THR A 195 0.01 4.83 21.81
CA THR A 195 0.45 4.33 23.13
C THR A 195 0.37 5.37 24.24
N GLU A 196 0.20 6.64 23.92
CA GLU A 196 0.14 7.75 24.88
C GLU A 196 -1.30 8.25 25.05
N GLU A 197 -1.91 7.98 26.22
CA GLU A 197 -3.31 8.31 26.54
C GLU A 197 -3.65 9.81 26.44
N ALA A 198 -2.68 10.69 26.74
CA ALA A 198 -2.89 12.14 26.73
C ALA A 198 -3.00 12.74 25.32
N ALA A 199 -2.48 12.05 24.29
CA ALA A 199 -2.41 12.57 22.92
C ALA A 199 -3.70 12.32 22.10
N ASP A 200 -4.62 11.49 22.61
CA ASP A 200 -5.85 11.08 21.89
C ASP A 200 -7.08 11.92 22.28
N GLN A 201 -6.98 12.77 23.31
CA GLN A 201 -8.10 13.62 23.75
C GLN A 201 -8.48 14.63 22.66
N GLY A 202 -9.61 14.36 21.99
CA GLY A 202 -10.16 15.21 20.93
C GLY A 202 -9.79 14.81 19.51
N ARG A 203 -8.97 13.76 19.31
CA ARG A 203 -8.76 13.18 17.96
C ARG A 203 -9.92 12.26 17.62
N GLY A 204 -10.48 12.45 16.42
CA GLY A 204 -11.53 11.57 15.88
C GLY A 204 -11.00 10.18 15.50
N GLN A 205 -11.80 9.46 14.71
CA GLN A 205 -11.32 8.23 14.07
C GLN A 205 -10.23 8.55 13.05
N THR A 206 -9.22 7.68 12.91
CA THR A 206 -8.24 7.76 11.82
C THR A 206 -8.95 7.66 10.48
N GLU A 207 -8.80 8.67 9.64
CA GLU A 207 -9.31 8.66 8.26
C GLU A 207 -8.46 7.70 7.42
N GLN A 208 -9.12 6.87 6.60
CA GLN A 208 -8.43 5.98 5.67
C GLN A 208 -8.49 6.54 4.25
N VAL A 209 -7.34 6.70 3.60
CA VAL A 209 -7.26 7.01 2.17
C VAL A 209 -6.88 5.74 1.43
N ILE A 210 -7.88 5.03 0.91
CA ILE A 210 -7.70 3.74 0.25
C ILE A 210 -7.33 3.98 -1.21
N LEU A 211 -6.18 3.44 -1.62
CA LEU A 211 -5.68 3.58 -2.98
C LEU A 211 -6.14 2.42 -3.85
N ALA A 212 -6.72 2.73 -5.01
CA ALA A 212 -7.19 1.74 -5.97
C ALA A 212 -6.90 2.16 -7.42
N GLY A 213 -6.81 1.18 -8.31
CA GLY A 213 -6.88 1.43 -9.75
C GLY A 213 -8.33 1.50 -10.24
N TYR A 214 -8.57 2.09 -11.40
CA TYR A 214 -9.90 2.16 -11.99
C TYR A 214 -10.57 0.78 -12.21
N ASP A 215 -9.82 -0.23 -12.60
CA ASP A 215 -10.29 -1.63 -12.69
C ASP A 215 -10.78 -2.18 -11.33
N THR A 216 -10.20 -1.68 -10.25
CA THR A 216 -10.55 -2.06 -8.88
C THR A 216 -11.78 -1.28 -8.41
N LEU A 217 -11.95 -0.02 -8.81
CA LEU A 217 -13.18 0.75 -8.58
C LEU A 217 -14.40 0.01 -9.15
N ILE A 218 -14.32 -0.48 -10.38
CA ILE A 218 -15.41 -1.25 -11.01
C ILE A 218 -15.77 -2.47 -10.15
N ARG A 219 -14.76 -3.19 -9.64
CA ARG A 219 -14.97 -4.36 -8.77
C ARG A 219 -15.53 -3.98 -7.40
N ILE A 220 -15.12 -2.84 -6.82
CA ILE A 220 -15.68 -2.34 -5.55
C ILE A 220 -17.18 -2.10 -5.67
N PHE A 221 -17.64 -1.61 -6.82
CA PHE A 221 -19.06 -1.34 -7.07
C PHE A 221 -19.79 -2.47 -7.82
N ASP A 222 -19.20 -3.67 -7.91
CA ASP A 222 -19.86 -4.83 -8.50
C ASP A 222 -20.74 -5.55 -7.44
N PRO A 223 -22.08 -5.59 -7.62
CA PRO A 223 -23.01 -6.19 -6.64
C PRO A 223 -22.73 -7.65 -6.32
N LYS A 224 -22.04 -8.39 -7.20
CA LYS A 224 -21.76 -9.82 -6.98
C LYS A 224 -20.91 -10.08 -5.74
N TYR A 225 -20.20 -9.07 -5.23
CA TYR A 225 -19.39 -9.19 -4.02
C TYR A 225 -20.19 -8.94 -2.72
N TYR A 226 -21.48 -8.61 -2.83
CA TYR A 226 -22.31 -8.16 -1.71
C TYR A 226 -23.64 -8.92 -1.61
N HIS A 227 -23.56 -10.22 -1.34
CA HIS A 227 -24.75 -11.04 -1.16
C HIS A 227 -25.54 -10.61 0.09
N SER A 228 -26.84 -10.39 -0.07
CA SER A 228 -27.79 -10.11 1.02
C SER A 228 -29.19 -10.51 0.56
N GLU A 229 -29.91 -11.24 1.40
CA GLU A 229 -31.33 -11.60 1.18
C GLU A 229 -32.23 -10.35 1.05
N GLU A 230 -31.83 -9.23 1.67
CA GLU A 230 -32.57 -7.97 1.68
C GLU A 230 -32.22 -7.03 0.51
N GLY A 231 -31.31 -7.43 -0.40
CA GLY A 231 -30.90 -6.61 -1.56
C GLY A 231 -30.09 -5.36 -1.22
N ASN A 232 -29.68 -5.17 0.04
CA ASN A 232 -28.94 -4.01 0.55
C ASN A 232 -27.47 -4.33 0.92
N GLY A 233 -26.93 -5.44 0.41
CA GLY A 233 -25.62 -5.95 0.81
C GLY A 233 -24.49 -4.94 0.62
N MET A 234 -24.47 -4.22 -0.51
CA MET A 234 -23.44 -3.22 -0.80
C MET A 234 -23.51 -2.07 0.20
N ARG A 235 -24.70 -1.62 0.57
CA ARG A 235 -24.90 -0.58 1.60
C ARG A 235 -24.37 -1.00 2.96
N LYS A 236 -24.74 -2.21 3.40
CA LYS A 236 -24.31 -2.76 4.68
C LYS A 236 -22.78 -2.90 4.75
N ALA A 237 -22.15 -3.28 3.64
CA ALA A 237 -20.70 -3.47 3.57
C ALA A 237 -19.92 -2.15 3.40
N LEU A 238 -20.27 -1.34 2.40
CA LEU A 238 -19.52 -0.14 2.02
C LEU A 238 -19.88 1.10 2.84
N GLY A 239 -21.09 1.18 3.41
CA GLY A 239 -21.54 2.33 4.21
C GLY A 239 -20.58 2.65 5.35
N PRO A 240 -20.34 1.71 6.28
CA PRO A 240 -19.37 1.93 7.35
C PRO A 240 -17.98 2.27 6.83
N MET A 241 -17.55 1.66 5.72
CA MET A 241 -16.25 1.98 5.11
C MET A 241 -16.20 3.45 4.67
N PHE A 242 -17.20 3.96 3.92
CA PHE A 242 -17.21 5.33 3.42
C PHE A 242 -17.45 6.39 4.52
N ASP A 243 -17.99 6.00 5.68
CA ASP A 243 -18.06 6.89 6.85
C ASP A 243 -16.67 7.30 7.37
N ARG A 244 -15.66 6.44 7.18
CA ARG A 244 -14.28 6.65 7.66
C ARG A 244 -13.22 6.74 6.56
N ALA A 245 -13.58 6.40 5.32
CA ALA A 245 -12.62 6.25 4.23
C ALA A 245 -12.98 7.05 2.99
N THR A 246 -11.94 7.56 2.34
CA THR A 246 -11.96 8.12 1.00
C THR A 246 -11.29 7.13 0.05
N LEU A 247 -11.88 6.90 -1.11
CA LEU A 247 -11.30 6.06 -2.16
C LEU A 247 -10.59 6.95 -3.19
N ARG A 248 -9.26 6.87 -3.24
CA ARG A 248 -8.48 7.57 -4.26
C ARG A 248 -8.15 6.61 -5.39
N VAL A 249 -8.79 6.85 -6.54
CA VAL A 249 -8.74 5.98 -7.71
C VAL A 249 -7.83 6.59 -8.76
N THR A 250 -6.75 5.88 -9.08
CA THR A 250 -5.89 6.24 -10.21
C THR A 250 -6.49 5.69 -11.49
N MET A 251 -6.83 6.60 -12.40
CA MET A 251 -7.33 6.24 -13.73
C MET A 251 -6.24 5.53 -14.53
N ARG A 252 -6.65 4.67 -15.45
CA ARG A 252 -5.73 3.92 -16.30
C ARG A 252 -6.25 3.94 -17.72
N THR A 253 -5.83 4.92 -18.51
CA THR A 253 -6.25 5.03 -19.90
C THR A 253 -5.53 3.97 -20.73
N ASN A 254 -6.30 3.10 -21.37
CA ASN A 254 -5.82 2.12 -22.36
C ASN A 254 -7.01 1.58 -23.16
N ASP A 255 -6.73 0.81 -24.21
CA ASP A 255 -7.75 0.23 -25.09
C ASP A 255 -8.76 -0.67 -24.36
N GLN A 256 -8.41 -1.17 -23.16
CA GLN A 256 -9.26 -2.05 -22.37
C GLN A 256 -10.25 -1.28 -21.48
N TRP A 257 -9.87 -0.11 -20.96
CA TRP A 257 -10.62 0.62 -19.93
C TRP A 257 -11.09 2.00 -20.38
N GLY A 258 -10.89 2.34 -21.65
CA GLY A 258 -11.32 3.60 -22.23
C GLY A 258 -10.42 4.77 -21.87
N ASP A 259 -10.81 5.95 -22.36
CA ASP A 259 -10.12 7.20 -22.07
C ASP A 259 -10.53 7.81 -20.71
N ALA A 260 -9.87 8.90 -20.31
CA ALA A 260 -10.13 9.54 -19.02
C ALA A 260 -11.55 10.12 -18.93
N THR A 261 -12.14 10.54 -20.05
CA THR A 261 -13.51 11.06 -20.11
C THR A 261 -14.51 9.95 -19.84
N GLU A 262 -14.33 8.80 -20.50
CA GLU A 262 -15.17 7.61 -20.31
C GLU A 262 -15.11 7.11 -18.85
N GLN A 263 -13.91 7.08 -18.26
CA GLN A 263 -13.73 6.66 -16.86
C GLN A 263 -14.43 7.61 -15.87
N ARG A 264 -14.34 8.93 -16.08
CA ARG A 264 -15.05 9.92 -15.26
C ARG A 264 -16.57 9.84 -15.47
N GLN A 265 -17.01 9.57 -16.69
CA GLN A 265 -18.43 9.40 -17.01
C GLN A 265 -19.02 8.14 -16.38
N TYR A 266 -18.26 7.04 -16.33
CA TYR A 266 -18.68 5.83 -15.62
C TYR A 266 -18.96 6.10 -14.15
N LEU A 267 -18.05 6.81 -13.44
CA LEU A 267 -18.28 7.18 -12.04
C LEU A 267 -19.58 7.98 -11.88
N LYS A 268 -19.78 9.03 -12.69
CA LYS A 268 -21.03 9.82 -12.68
C LYS A 268 -22.27 8.96 -12.95
N SER A 269 -22.14 7.92 -13.77
CA SER A 269 -23.24 7.01 -14.10
C SER A 269 -23.61 6.10 -12.92
N LEU A 270 -22.64 5.68 -12.11
CA LEU A 270 -22.87 4.83 -10.92
C LEU A 270 -23.76 5.51 -9.88
N PHE A 271 -23.67 6.84 -9.76
CA PHE A 271 -24.40 7.63 -8.76
C PHE A 271 -25.70 8.24 -9.29
N LYS A 272 -26.16 7.84 -10.49
CA LYS A 272 -27.50 8.22 -10.96
C LYS A 272 -28.59 7.57 -10.10
N PRO A 273 -29.73 8.24 -9.85
CA PRO A 273 -30.77 7.72 -8.95
C PRO A 273 -31.31 6.33 -9.30
N ASP A 274 -31.35 5.97 -10.59
CA ASP A 274 -31.79 4.67 -11.07
C ASP A 274 -30.77 3.55 -10.75
N GLN A 275 -29.48 3.85 -10.79
CA GLN A 275 -28.41 2.89 -10.47
C GLN A 275 -28.26 2.71 -8.96
N LEU A 276 -28.30 3.80 -8.19
CA LEU A 276 -28.27 3.76 -6.72
C LEU A 276 -29.38 2.87 -6.15
N LYS A 277 -30.60 2.95 -6.71
CA LYS A 277 -31.73 2.09 -6.31
C LYS A 277 -31.50 0.61 -6.62
N LYS A 278 -30.79 0.28 -7.70
CA LYS A 278 -30.53 -1.12 -8.11
C LYS A 278 -29.49 -1.80 -7.23
N VAL A 279 -28.43 -1.09 -6.86
CA VAL A 279 -27.30 -1.67 -6.11
C VAL A 279 -27.35 -1.35 -4.61
N GLY A 280 -28.28 -0.48 -4.20
CA GLY A 280 -28.46 -0.05 -2.81
C GLY A 280 -27.43 0.96 -2.32
N ALA A 281 -26.57 1.49 -3.19
CA ALA A 281 -25.51 2.43 -2.83
C ALA A 281 -26.04 3.78 -2.29
N ASP A 282 -25.15 4.56 -1.67
CA ASP A 282 -25.46 5.91 -1.20
C ASP A 282 -24.92 6.98 -2.15
N GLY A 283 -25.74 7.96 -2.49
CA GLY A 283 -25.32 9.08 -3.36
C GLY A 283 -24.21 9.92 -2.74
N SER A 284 -24.14 9.99 -1.40
CA SER A 284 -23.10 10.74 -0.70
C SER A 284 -21.68 10.20 -0.93
N TRP A 285 -21.54 8.91 -1.28
CA TRP A 285 -20.24 8.29 -1.52
C TRP A 285 -19.53 8.83 -2.76
N GLU A 286 -20.24 9.46 -3.71
CA GLU A 286 -19.59 10.10 -4.87
C GLU A 286 -18.54 11.13 -4.42
N SER A 287 -18.88 11.92 -3.39
CA SER A 287 -17.98 12.91 -2.79
C SER A 287 -16.75 12.31 -2.08
N LYS A 288 -16.79 11.00 -1.79
CA LYS A 288 -15.71 10.23 -1.14
C LYS A 288 -14.84 9.49 -2.14
N ILE A 289 -15.03 9.70 -3.45
CA ILE A 289 -14.24 9.06 -4.50
C ILE A 289 -13.46 10.14 -5.26
N GLU A 290 -12.15 10.09 -5.16
CA GLU A 290 -11.24 11.01 -5.84
C GLU A 290 -10.65 10.30 -7.08
N LEU A 291 -11.04 10.73 -8.29
CA LEU A 291 -10.45 10.25 -9.54
C LEU A 291 -9.22 11.10 -9.91
N VAL A 292 -8.05 10.50 -9.84
CA VAL A 292 -6.78 11.14 -10.21
C VAL A 292 -6.22 10.60 -11.52
N ASP A 293 -5.53 11.46 -12.26
CA ASP A 293 -4.95 11.08 -13.55
C ASP A 293 -3.81 10.09 -13.37
N GLY A 294 -3.88 8.98 -14.12
CA GLY A 294 -2.78 8.03 -14.25
C GLY A 294 -1.73 8.46 -15.29
N PRO A 295 -0.75 7.59 -15.55
CA PRO A 295 0.15 7.75 -16.70
C PRO A 295 -0.65 7.92 -17.99
N THR A 296 -0.25 8.86 -18.85
CA THR A 296 -0.90 9.06 -20.15
C THR A 296 -0.57 7.88 -21.08
N LEU A 297 -1.34 7.70 -22.16
CA LEU A 297 -1.12 6.63 -23.16
C LEU A 297 0.30 6.64 -23.77
N THR A 298 0.98 7.79 -23.74
CA THR A 298 2.35 7.96 -24.23
C THR A 298 3.42 7.52 -23.21
N GLU A 299 3.05 7.38 -21.94
CA GLU A 299 3.92 6.83 -20.91
C GLU A 299 3.80 5.29 -20.92
N ASN A 300 4.93 4.58 -20.92
CA ASN A 300 4.94 3.12 -20.98
C ASN A 300 4.02 2.53 -19.90
N VAL A 301 3.10 1.65 -20.29
CA VAL A 301 2.18 0.97 -19.37
C VAL A 301 3.01 0.21 -18.33
N VAL A 302 2.93 0.60 -17.05
CA VAL A 302 3.65 -0.06 -15.96
C VAL A 302 2.72 -1.05 -15.25
N SER A 303 3.06 -2.34 -15.29
CA SER A 303 2.30 -3.38 -14.57
C SER A 303 3.23 -4.43 -13.95
N SER A 304 2.77 -5.08 -12.87
CA SER A 304 3.53 -6.19 -12.27
C SER A 304 3.72 -7.35 -13.26
N THR A 305 2.81 -7.52 -14.23
CA THR A 305 2.96 -8.55 -15.28
C THR A 305 4.16 -8.27 -16.17
N TYR A 306 4.27 -7.05 -16.69
CA TYR A 306 5.44 -6.67 -17.50
C TYR A 306 6.75 -6.70 -16.71
N ALA A 307 6.71 -6.39 -15.41
CA ALA A 307 7.90 -6.49 -14.55
C ALA A 307 8.36 -7.95 -14.42
N ARG A 308 7.43 -8.90 -14.28
CA ARG A 308 7.76 -10.34 -14.25
C ARG A 308 8.30 -10.82 -15.59
N GLU A 309 7.70 -10.40 -16.70
CA GLU A 309 8.20 -10.74 -18.05
C GLU A 309 9.61 -10.20 -18.28
N ALA A 310 9.87 -8.93 -17.95
CA ALA A 310 11.21 -8.35 -18.06
C ALA A 310 12.24 -9.09 -17.19
N ALA A 311 11.88 -9.46 -15.95
CA ALA A 311 12.74 -10.24 -15.08
C ALA A 311 13.02 -11.66 -15.63
N LYS A 312 11.99 -12.30 -16.21
CA LYS A 312 12.11 -13.61 -16.89
C LYS A 312 13.05 -13.55 -18.09
N GLU A 313 12.96 -12.49 -18.87
CA GLU A 313 13.78 -12.24 -20.07
C GLU A 313 15.22 -11.83 -19.73
N GLY A 314 15.51 -11.51 -18.46
CA GLY A 314 16.79 -10.90 -18.06
C GLY A 314 16.98 -9.47 -18.60
N ASP A 315 15.89 -8.80 -19.01
CA ASP A 315 15.91 -7.44 -19.54
C ASP A 315 15.91 -6.42 -18.40
N TYR A 316 17.11 -6.21 -17.83
CA TYR A 316 17.32 -5.29 -16.70
C TYR A 316 17.01 -3.83 -17.04
N GLU A 317 17.17 -3.42 -18.30
CA GLU A 317 16.87 -2.04 -18.73
C GLU A 317 15.36 -1.79 -18.79
N LYS A 318 14.58 -2.76 -19.26
CA LYS A 318 13.12 -2.72 -19.17
C LYS A 318 12.66 -2.81 -17.73
N LEU A 319 13.25 -3.69 -16.92
CA LEU A 319 12.90 -3.83 -15.50
C LEU A 319 13.12 -2.52 -14.72
N LYS A 320 14.22 -1.81 -14.98
CA LYS A 320 14.52 -0.49 -14.39
C LYS A 320 13.43 0.56 -14.66
N LYS A 321 12.73 0.48 -15.79
CA LYS A 321 11.61 1.38 -16.12
C LYS A 321 10.31 0.97 -15.43
N LEU A 322 10.17 -0.28 -15.00
CA LEU A 322 8.94 -0.85 -14.48
C LEU A 322 8.86 -0.86 -12.95
N VAL A 323 9.98 -1.03 -12.27
CA VAL A 323 10.01 -1.12 -10.79
C VAL A 323 10.96 -0.08 -10.17
N PRO A 324 10.71 0.31 -8.91
CA PRO A 324 11.62 1.20 -8.19
C PRO A 324 13.00 0.59 -7.93
N PRO A 325 14.04 1.41 -7.69
CA PRO A 325 15.43 0.94 -7.59
C PRO A 325 15.68 -0.14 -6.53
N ARG A 326 15.19 0.02 -5.30
CA ARG A 326 15.45 -0.98 -4.24
C ARG A 326 14.62 -2.24 -4.45
N VAL A 327 13.41 -2.11 -5.01
CA VAL A 327 12.63 -3.28 -5.46
C VAL A 327 13.39 -4.06 -6.53
N ARG A 328 14.00 -3.39 -7.51
CA ARG A 328 14.83 -4.03 -8.54
C ARG A 328 16.00 -4.78 -7.92
N GLU A 329 16.77 -4.14 -7.04
CA GLU A 329 17.91 -4.78 -6.35
C GLU A 329 17.45 -6.01 -5.55
N CYS A 330 16.28 -5.93 -4.90
CA CYS A 330 15.68 -7.06 -4.20
C CYS A 330 15.33 -8.20 -5.16
N LEU A 331 14.78 -7.90 -6.34
CA LEU A 331 14.46 -8.92 -7.37
C LEU A 331 15.71 -9.60 -7.90
N GLU A 332 16.74 -8.81 -8.23
CA GLU A 332 18.01 -9.30 -8.74
C GLU A 332 18.71 -10.20 -7.72
N GLY A 333 18.74 -9.80 -6.45
CA GLY A 333 19.33 -10.57 -5.35
C GLY A 333 18.57 -11.86 -5.00
N MET A 334 17.24 -11.86 -5.13
CA MET A 334 16.44 -13.09 -4.92
C MET A 334 16.48 -14.03 -6.12
N GLY A 335 16.78 -13.53 -7.33
CA GLY A 335 16.82 -14.34 -8.54
C GLY A 335 15.46 -14.93 -8.96
N ILE A 336 14.34 -14.31 -8.54
CA ILE A 336 12.97 -14.80 -8.78
C ILE A 336 12.42 -14.37 -10.14
N TYR A 337 11.33 -15.03 -10.58
CA TYR A 337 10.68 -14.86 -11.89
C TYR A 337 11.47 -15.34 -13.12
N ARG A 338 12.53 -16.14 -12.93
CA ARG A 338 13.37 -16.64 -14.02
C ARG A 338 12.81 -17.87 -14.76
N ASP A 339 11.78 -18.51 -14.22
CA ASP A 339 11.17 -19.73 -14.77
C ASP A 339 10.01 -19.49 -15.74
#